data_AF-A0AA97HAH1-F1
#
_entry.id   AF-A0AA97HAH1-F1
#
_cell.length_a   1.000
_cell.length_b   1.000
_cell.length_c   1.000
_cell.angle_alpha   90.00
_cell.angle_beta   90.00
_cell.angle_gamma   90.00
#
_symmetry.space_group_name_H-M   'P 1'
#
loop_
_entity.id
_entity.type
_entity.pdbx_description
1 polymer ?
#
loop_
_entity_poly.entity_id
_entity_poly.type
_entity_poly.pdbx_seq_one_letter_code
_entity_poly.pdbx_strand_id
1 'polypeptide(L)'
;MKKVSGFLYQVFGWGAYVSIFAGAAGFVGFVVALIIGGDTGAAIAIAVKAQWFPLVIKVASVSVGLGLIGMYCGKEEALSMAADKKEAEEDLKRNLEEARENKEQK
;
A
#
# COMPACT_ATOMS: atom_id res chain seq x y z
N MET A 1 -0.47 -3.08 -22.65
CA MET A 1 0.33 -2.68 -21.47
C MET A 1 -0.49 -2.41 -20.20
N LYS A 2 -1.75 -1.97 -20.28
CA LYS A 2 -2.63 -1.72 -19.10
C LYS A 2 -2.82 -2.91 -18.13
N LYS A 3 -2.85 -4.15 -18.62
CA LYS A 3 -2.97 -5.34 -17.75
C LYS A 3 -1.74 -5.60 -16.88
N VAL A 4 -0.55 -5.24 -17.36
CA VAL A 4 0.72 -5.44 -16.63
C VAL A 4 0.90 -4.36 -15.58
N SER A 5 0.58 -3.10 -15.91
CA SER A 5 0.61 -2.01 -14.93
C SER A 5 -0.39 -2.24 -13.80
N GLY A 6 -1.63 -2.65 -14.09
CA GLY A 6 -2.63 -2.97 -13.07
C GLY A 6 -2.19 -4.11 -12.13
N PHE A 7 -1.56 -5.15 -12.67
CA PHE A 7 -1.02 -6.25 -11.85
C PHE A 7 0.15 -5.78 -10.95
N LEU A 8 1.11 -5.02 -11.50
CA LEU A 8 2.23 -4.46 -10.74
C LEU A 8 1.74 -3.54 -9.60
N TYR A 9 0.67 -2.79 -9.86
CA TYR A 9 0.07 -1.90 -8.89
C TYR A 9 -0.65 -2.66 -7.77
N GLN A 10 -1.36 -3.74 -8.10
CA GLN A 10 -1.97 -4.62 -7.11
C GLN A 10 -0.91 -5.31 -6.24
N VAL A 11 0.19 -5.78 -6.84
CA VAL A 11 1.32 -6.37 -6.11
C VAL A 11 1.97 -5.34 -5.18
N PHE A 12 2.15 -4.09 -5.64
CA PHE A 12 2.62 -2.99 -4.81
C PHE A 12 1.69 -2.72 -3.63
N GLY A 13 0.38 -2.61 -3.87
CA GLY A 13 -0.61 -2.37 -2.81
C GLY A 13 -0.61 -3.46 -1.73
N TRP A 14 -0.57 -4.73 -2.14
CA TRP A 14 -0.42 -5.85 -1.20
C TRP A 14 0.92 -5.82 -0.46
N GLY A 15 2.02 -5.52 -1.15
CA GLY A 15 3.34 -5.40 -0.54
C GLY A 15 3.41 -4.27 0.49
N ALA A 16 2.82 -3.12 0.19
CA ALA A 16 2.70 -1.99 1.11
C ALA A 16 1.87 -2.38 2.34
N TYR A 17 0.74 -3.06 2.16
CA TYR A 17 -0.10 -3.52 3.26
C TYR A 17 0.66 -4.47 4.19
N VAL A 18 1.30 -5.51 3.64
CA VAL A 18 2.11 -6.46 4.40
C VAL A 18 3.26 -5.76 5.15
N SER A 19 3.91 -4.76 4.52
CA SER A 19 5.01 -4.02 5.16
C SER A 19 4.58 -3.27 6.41
N ILE A 20 3.35 -2.74 6.46
CA ILE A 20 2.81 -2.01 7.62
C ILE A 20 2.64 -2.97 8.81
N PHE A 21 2.01 -4.12 8.60
CA PHE A 21 1.84 -5.13 9.64
C PHE A 21 3.18 -5.71 10.11
N ALA A 22 4.11 -5.92 9.18
CA ALA A 22 5.44 -6.40 9.53
C ALA A 22 6.24 -5.37 10.35
N GLY A 23 6.10 -4.06 10.03
CA GLY A 23 6.64 -2.98 10.85
C GLY A 23 6.03 -2.95 12.26
N ALA A 24 4.70 -3.08 12.35
CA ALA A 24 3.98 -3.13 13.62
C ALA A 24 4.41 -4.34 14.47
N ALA A 25 4.62 -5.52 13.88
CA ALA A 25 5.14 -6.69 14.56
C ALA A 25 6.56 -6.44 15.12
N GLY A 26 7.42 -5.73 14.38
CA GLY A 26 8.73 -5.31 14.86
C GLY A 26 8.64 -4.38 16.07
N PHE A 27 7.69 -3.42 16.04
CA PHE A 27 7.43 -2.53 17.18
C PHE A 27 6.97 -3.30 18.42
N VAL A 28 6.03 -4.24 18.28
CA VAL A 28 5.60 -5.10 19.39
C VAL A 28 6.77 -5.91 19.96
N GLY A 29 7.65 -6.44 19.10
CA GLY A 29 8.86 -7.14 19.53
C GLY A 29 9.78 -6.26 20.39
N PHE A 30 9.92 -4.97 20.04
CA PHE A 30 10.66 -4.01 20.87
C PHE A 30 9.98 -3.70 22.20
N VAL A 31 8.65 -3.55 22.22
CA VAL A 31 7.90 -3.33 23.48
C VAL A 31 8.08 -4.53 24.42
N VAL A 32 7.99 -5.75 23.91
CA VAL A 32 8.23 -6.97 24.68
C VAL A 32 9.67 -7.02 25.22
N ALA A 33 10.66 -6.67 24.39
CA ALA A 33 12.05 -6.58 24.82
C ALA A 33 12.26 -5.59 25.98
N LEU A 34 11.57 -4.45 25.95
CA LEU A 34 11.63 -3.44 27.02
C LEU A 34 10.96 -3.91 28.32
N ILE A 35 9.83 -4.62 28.24
CA ILE A 35 9.14 -5.15 29.43
C ILE A 35 9.99 -6.23 30.11
N ILE A 36 10.62 -7.11 29.33
CA ILE A 36 11.47 -8.18 29.87
C ILE A 36 12.76 -7.60 30.46
N GLY A 37 13.41 -6.67 29.75
CA GLY A 37 14.66 -6.06 30.19
C GLY A 37 15.83 -7.04 30.32
N GLY A 38 16.95 -6.53 30.85
CA GLY A 38 18.18 -7.33 31.05
C GLY A 38 18.79 -7.90 29.77
N ASP A 39 19.62 -8.94 29.91
CA ASP A 39 20.31 -9.58 28.79
C ASP A 39 19.33 -10.25 27.81
N THR A 40 18.22 -10.78 28.31
CA THR A 40 17.17 -11.41 27.50
C THR A 40 16.43 -10.38 26.64
N GLY A 41 16.04 -9.24 27.21
CA GLY A 41 15.45 -8.14 26.46
C GLY A 41 16.41 -7.59 25.40
N ALA A 42 17.69 -7.43 25.74
CA ALA A 42 18.72 -7.01 24.78
C ALA A 42 18.84 -8.01 23.60
N ALA A 43 18.83 -9.31 23.87
CA ALA A 43 18.88 -10.34 22.84
C ALA A 43 17.67 -10.28 21.87
N ILE A 44 16.46 -10.06 22.40
CA ILE A 44 15.25 -9.90 21.59
C ILE A 44 15.34 -8.64 20.72
N ALA A 45 15.75 -7.51 21.29
CA ALA A 45 15.93 -6.26 20.55
C ALA A 45 16.97 -6.40 19.42
N ILE A 46 18.07 -7.11 19.69
CA ILE A 46 19.10 -7.40 18.69
C ILE A 46 18.53 -8.32 17.59
N ALA A 47 17.76 -9.35 17.94
CA ALA A 47 17.15 -10.25 16.97
C ALA A 47 16.15 -9.52 16.03
N VAL A 48 15.30 -8.65 16.58
CA VAL A 48 14.38 -7.81 15.79
C VAL A 48 15.17 -6.90 14.84
N LYS A 49 16.21 -6.22 15.35
CA LYS A 49 17.06 -5.35 14.53
C LYS A 49 17.83 -6.10 13.45
N ALA A 50 18.40 -7.26 13.77
CA ALA A 50 19.35 -7.96 12.92
C ALA A 50 18.70 -8.93 11.93
N GLN A 51 17.51 -9.44 12.22
CA GLN A 51 16.83 -10.43 11.39
C GLN A 51 15.50 -9.91 10.84
N TRP A 52 14.63 -9.38 11.71
CA TRP A 52 13.28 -8.96 11.31
C TRP A 52 13.31 -7.74 10.39
N PHE A 53 13.93 -6.63 10.81
CA PHE A 53 13.96 -5.42 10.00
C PHE A 53 14.63 -5.59 8.62
N PRO A 54 15.80 -6.25 8.49
CA PRO A 54 16.40 -6.43 7.17
C PRO A 54 15.54 -7.25 6.22
N LEU A 55 14.80 -8.25 6.73
CA LEU A 55 13.89 -9.04 5.91
C LEU A 55 12.70 -8.20 5.45
N VAL A 56 12.06 -7.49 6.37
CA VAL A 56 10.90 -6.64 6.08
C VAL A 56 11.26 -5.52 5.10
N ILE A 57 12.40 -4.86 5.32
CA ILE A 57 12.88 -3.77 4.44
C ILE A 57 13.16 -4.31 3.04
N LYS A 58 13.82 -5.47 2.90
CA LYS A 58 14.08 -6.07 1.57
C LYS A 58 12.78 -6.36 0.81
N VAL A 59 11.81 -6.98 1.47
CA VAL A 59 10.51 -7.30 0.86
C VAL A 59 9.76 -6.02 0.47
N ALA A 60 9.76 -5.02 1.34
CA ALA A 60 9.17 -3.71 1.07
C ALA A 60 9.85 -3.04 -0.13
N SER A 61 11.19 -2.98 -0.15
CA SER A 61 11.96 -2.36 -1.25
C SER A 61 11.69 -3.02 -2.60
N VAL A 62 11.60 -4.35 -2.66
CA VAL A 62 11.24 -5.06 -3.90
C VAL A 62 9.82 -4.71 -4.34
N SER A 63 8.88 -4.68 -3.39
CA SER A 63 7.48 -4.33 -3.66
C SER A 63 7.33 -2.90 -4.17
N VAL A 64 8.00 -1.94 -3.55
CA VAL A 64 8.05 -0.54 -4.00
C VAL A 64 8.72 -0.42 -5.37
N GLY A 65 9.84 -1.11 -5.59
CA GLY A 65 10.54 -1.09 -6.88
C GLY A 65 9.66 -1.59 -8.03
N LEU A 66 8.93 -2.68 -7.82
CA LEU A 66 7.96 -3.20 -8.79
C LEU A 66 6.79 -2.24 -9.01
N GLY A 67 6.28 -1.62 -7.94
CA GLY A 67 5.25 -0.58 -8.02
C GLY A 67 5.68 0.61 -8.87
N LEU A 68 6.89 1.13 -8.62
CA LEU A 68 7.45 2.27 -9.36
C LEU A 68 7.65 1.94 -10.86
N ILE A 69 8.14 0.73 -11.18
CA ILE A 69 8.24 0.27 -12.58
C ILE A 69 6.85 0.21 -13.22
N GLY A 70 5.85 -0.32 -12.49
CA GLY A 70 4.47 -0.36 -12.95
C GLY A 70 3.88 1.02 -13.23
N MET A 71 4.13 1.99 -12.34
CA MET A 71 3.70 3.38 -12.49
C MET A 71 4.38 4.06 -13.67
N TYR A 72 5.69 3.87 -13.84
CA TYR A 72 6.44 4.42 -14.95
C TYR A 72 5.94 3.90 -16.31
N CYS A 73 5.68 2.60 -16.41
CA CYS A 73 5.12 1.99 -17.62
C CYS A 73 3.63 2.34 -17.85
N GLY A 74 2.88 2.57 -16.77
CA GLY A 74 1.46 2.92 -16.81
C GLY A 74 1.18 4.38 -17.16
N LYS A 75 2.16 5.29 -16.98
CA LYS A 75 1.96 6.76 -16.93
C LYS A 75 0.91 7.21 -15.91
N GLU A 76 0.62 6.35 -14.93
CA GLU A 76 -0.32 6.59 -13.84
C GLU A 76 0.50 6.66 -12.57
N GLU A 77 0.52 7.82 -11.90
CA GLU A 77 1.20 7.95 -10.61
C GLU A 77 0.28 7.49 -9.50
N ALA A 78 0.82 6.74 -8.55
CA ALA A 78 0.01 6.15 -7.49
C ALA A 78 -0.65 7.12 -6.51
N LEU A 79 -0.18 8.36 -6.54
CA LEU A 79 -0.66 9.45 -5.70
C LEU A 79 -1.30 10.55 -6.55
N SER A 80 -1.52 10.32 -7.85
CA SER A 80 -2.19 11.31 -8.70
C SER A 80 -3.68 11.31 -8.42
N MET A 81 -4.16 12.41 -7.82
CA MET A 81 -5.58 12.72 -7.69
C MET A 81 -6.31 12.80 -9.06
N ALA A 82 -5.62 12.64 -10.19
CA ALA A 82 -6.23 12.58 -11.52
C ALA A 82 -7.02 11.28 -11.75
N ALA A 83 -6.68 10.17 -11.08
CA ALA A 83 -7.44 8.93 -11.15
C ALA A 83 -8.80 9.08 -10.44
N ASP A 84 -8.78 9.58 -9.20
CA ASP A 84 -10.00 9.91 -8.43
C ASP A 84 -10.88 10.91 -9.18
N LYS A 85 -10.30 11.91 -9.84
CA LYS A 85 -11.06 12.93 -10.56
C LYS A 85 -11.81 12.35 -11.76
N LYS A 86 -11.26 11.34 -12.43
CA LYS A 86 -11.84 10.77 -13.65
C LYS A 86 -13.00 9.80 -13.33
N GLU A 87 -12.83 8.96 -12.31
CA GLU A 87 -13.92 8.13 -11.78
C GLU A 87 -15.03 9.00 -11.18
N ALA A 88 -14.69 10.05 -10.41
CA ALA A 88 -15.66 10.97 -9.85
C ALA A 88 -16.43 11.77 -10.92
N GLU A 89 -15.78 12.16 -12.02
CA GLU A 89 -16.45 12.83 -13.15
C GLU A 89 -17.37 11.89 -13.94
N GLU A 90 -17.01 10.60 -14.10
CA GLU A 90 -17.87 9.59 -14.74
C GLU A 90 -19.09 9.25 -13.87
N ASP A 91 -18.91 9.05 -12.57
CA ASP A 91 -20.02 8.80 -11.65
C ASP A 91 -20.95 10.01 -11.55
N LEU A 92 -20.42 11.24 -11.52
CA LEU A 92 -21.23 12.46 -11.52
C LEU A 92 -22.06 12.59 -12.82
N LYS A 93 -21.47 12.27 -13.98
CA LYS A 93 -22.19 12.25 -15.25
C LYS A 93 -23.32 11.23 -15.26
N ARG A 94 -23.06 10.01 -14.78
CA ARG A 94 -24.06 8.93 -14.74
C ARG A 94 -25.26 9.32 -13.88
N ASN A 95 -25.00 9.88 -12.69
CA ASN A 95 -26.06 10.38 -11.80
C ASN A 95 -26.85 11.56 -12.40
N LEU A 96 -26.19 12.45 -13.15
CA LEU A 96 -26.85 13.57 -13.84
C LEU A 96 -27.73 13.12 -15.01
N GLU A 97 -27.33 12.08 -15.75
CA GLU A 97 -28.12 11.47 -16.81
C GLU A 97 -29.36 10.77 -16.25
N GLU A 98 -29.19 9.93 -15.21
CA GLU A 98 -30.32 9.28 -14.51
C GLU A 98 -31.30 10.31 -13.92
N ALA A 99 -30.80 11.44 -13.41
CA ALA A 99 -31.64 12.52 -12.90
C ALA A 99 -32.37 13.31 -14.01
N ARG A 100 -31.82 13.38 -15.22
CA ARG A 100 -32.49 13.99 -16.40
C ARG A 100 -33.60 13.09 -16.91
N GLU A 101 -33.34 11.80 -17.08
CA GLU A 101 -34.34 10.84 -17.55
C GLU A 101 -35.54 10.77 -16.60
N ASN A 102 -35.30 10.78 -15.28
CA ASN A 102 -36.38 10.82 -14.28
C ASN A 102 -37.20 12.12 -14.28
N LYS A 103 -36.66 13.23 -14.80
CA LYS A 103 -37.39 14.50 -14.94
C LYS A 103 -38.18 14.58 -16.24
N GLU A 104 -37.76 13.89 -17.29
CA GLU A 104 -38.49 13.86 -18.57
C GLU A 104 -39.64 12.83 -18.56
N GLN A 105 -39.63 11.87 -17.63
CA GLN A 105 -40.72 10.90 -17.43
C GLN A 105 -41.83 11.35 -16.45
N LYS A 106 -41.73 12.55 -15.86
CA LYS A 106 -42.74 13.15 -14.98
C LYS A 106 -43.42 14.34 -15.65
#